data_AF-A0A380BH47-F1
#
_entry.id   AF-A0A380BH47-F1
#
_cell.length_a   1.000
_cell.length_b   1.000
_cell.length_c   1.000
_cell.angle_alpha   90.00
_cell.angle_beta   90.00
_cell.angle_gamma   90.00
#
_symmetry.space_group_name_H-M   'P 1'
#
loop_
_entity.id
_entity.type
_entity.pdbx_description
1 polymer ?
#
loop_
_entity_poly.entity_id
_entity_poly.type
_entity_poly.pdbx_seq_one_letter_code
_entity_poly.pdbx_strand_id
1 'polypeptide(L)'
;MVDASKNILLSAISRIKGGIRINEIGHYIETEARKKGYLVIKNLGGHGLGKALHEEPFDLLNYKDPNDKRRFRKGTVVAIETFINTHSTLAIEQADGFTLLGNKGGFAVQHEHTLVVTDDKPIILTAVD
;
A
#
# COMPACT_ATOMS: atom_id res chain seq x y z
N MET A 1 10.53 -3.64 12.55
CA MET A 1 9.34 -3.63 11.68
C MET A 1 8.95 -2.22 11.22
N VAL A 2 8.91 -1.22 12.12
CA VAL A 2 8.61 0.19 11.79
C VAL A 2 9.46 0.71 10.63
N ASP A 3 10.79 0.69 10.77
CA ASP A 3 11.69 1.14 9.70
C ASP A 3 11.59 0.30 8.42
N ALA A 4 11.25 -0.98 8.54
CA ALA A 4 11.06 -1.84 7.38
C ALA A 4 9.86 -1.37 6.55
N SER A 5 8.70 -1.14 7.18
CA SER A 5 7.50 -0.61 6.52
C SER A 5 7.77 0.75 5.89
N LYS A 6 8.37 1.70 6.64
CA LYS A 6 8.72 3.04 6.12
C LYS A 6 9.64 2.99 4.89
N ASN A 7 10.72 2.21 4.96
CA ASN A 7 11.68 2.09 3.86
C ASN A 7 11.08 1.37 2.64
N ILE A 8 10.26 0.34 2.86
CA ILE A 8 9.56 -0.36 1.78
C ILE A 8 8.60 0.59 1.08
N LEU A 9 7.81 1.37 1.83
CA LEU A 9 6.89 2.36 1.28
C LEU A 9 7.61 3.36 0.38
N LEU A 10 8.65 4.03 0.90
CA LEU A 10 9.40 5.04 0.12
C LEU A 10 10.05 4.42 -1.13
N SER A 11 10.58 3.21 -1.01
CA SER A 11 11.17 2.49 -2.13
C SER A 11 10.11 2.08 -3.17
N ALA A 12 8.92 1.67 -2.74
CA ALA A 12 7.79 1.35 -3.62
C ALA A 12 7.30 2.61 -4.36
N ILE A 13 7.13 3.73 -3.66
CA ILE A 13 6.74 5.02 -4.23
C ILE A 13 7.71 5.47 -5.32
N SER A 14 9.03 5.29 -5.12
CA SER A 14 10.04 5.65 -6.13
C SER A 14 9.90 4.92 -7.49
N ARG A 15 9.11 3.85 -7.53
CA ARG A 15 8.82 3.04 -8.72
C ARG A 15 7.49 3.39 -9.39
N ILE A 16 6.69 4.25 -8.77
CA ILE A 16 5.36 4.64 -9.28
C ILE A 16 5.53 5.77 -10.28
N LYS A 17 4.99 5.57 -11.48
CA LYS A 17 4.84 6.58 -12.51
C LYS A 17 3.71 6.19 -13.46
N GLY A 18 3.32 7.13 -14.33
CA GLY A 18 2.34 6.89 -15.39
C GLY A 18 2.65 5.61 -16.17
N GLY A 19 1.63 4.77 -16.33
CA GLY A 19 1.71 3.53 -17.09
C GLY A 19 2.25 2.31 -16.33
N ILE A 20 2.80 2.45 -15.11
CA ILE A 20 3.22 1.29 -14.30
C ILE A 20 1.98 0.50 -13.85
N ARG A 21 2.08 -0.84 -13.90
CA ARG A 21 1.01 -1.72 -13.42
C ARG A 21 0.92 -1.66 -11.90
N ILE A 22 -0.30 -1.52 -11.39
CA ILE A 22 -0.55 -1.40 -9.94
C ILE A 22 -0.05 -2.65 -9.20
N ASN A 23 -0.35 -3.84 -9.70
CA ASN A 23 0.06 -5.09 -9.06
C ASN A 23 1.58 -5.33 -8.99
N GLU A 24 2.40 -4.64 -9.80
CA GLU A 24 3.86 -4.74 -9.68
C GLU A 24 4.38 -3.97 -8.46
N ILE A 25 3.66 -2.93 -8.01
CA ILE A 25 3.97 -2.24 -6.75
C ILE A 25 3.63 -3.14 -5.57
N GLY A 26 2.47 -3.79 -5.59
CA GLY A 26 2.11 -4.80 -4.60
C GLY A 26 3.11 -5.96 -4.56
N HIS A 27 3.52 -6.47 -5.73
CA HIS A 27 4.56 -7.50 -5.83
C HIS A 27 5.88 -7.08 -5.18
N TYR A 28 6.29 -5.83 -5.40
CA TYR A 28 7.50 -5.27 -4.84
C TYR A 28 7.42 -5.20 -3.31
N ILE A 29 6.32 -4.66 -2.78
CA ILE A 29 6.09 -4.53 -1.33
C ILE A 29 6.14 -5.91 -0.64
N GLU A 30 5.38 -6.90 -1.14
CA GLU A 30 5.38 -8.27 -0.58
C GLU A 30 6.77 -8.91 -0.63
N THR A 31 7.51 -8.70 -1.71
CA THR A 31 8.85 -9.25 -1.88
C THR A 31 9.85 -8.65 -0.89
N GLU A 32 9.84 -7.33 -0.70
CA GLU A 32 10.72 -6.68 0.27
C GLU A 32 10.34 -6.99 1.71
N ALA A 33 9.04 -7.11 2.02
CA ALA A 33 8.56 -7.55 3.33
C ALA A 33 9.06 -8.97 3.65
N ARG A 34 8.89 -9.91 2.70
CA ARG A 34 9.32 -11.31 2.85
C ARG A 34 10.84 -11.43 3.06
N LYS A 35 11.66 -10.66 2.33
CA LYS A 35 13.12 -10.62 2.53
C LYS A 35 13.53 -10.24 3.96
N LYS A 36 12.67 -9.50 4.67
CA LYS A 36 12.89 -9.07 6.05
C LYS A 36 12.17 -9.95 7.09
N GLY A 37 11.58 -11.07 6.66
CA GLY A 37 10.88 -12.02 7.52
C GLY A 37 9.45 -11.61 7.91
N TYR A 38 8.83 -10.68 7.18
CA TYR A 38 7.47 -10.22 7.44
C TYR A 38 6.46 -10.67 6.37
N LEU A 39 5.19 -10.63 6.73
CA LEU A 39 4.03 -10.84 5.87
C LEU A 39 3.36 -9.50 5.53
N VAL A 40 2.41 -9.53 4.59
CA VAL A 40 1.55 -8.40 4.24
C VAL A 40 0.09 -8.75 4.43
N ILE A 41 -0.74 -7.78 4.84
CA ILE A 41 -2.19 -7.93 4.84
C ILE A 41 -2.71 -7.87 3.40
N LYS A 42 -3.65 -8.76 3.06
CA LYS A 42 -4.12 -8.98 1.68
C LYS A 42 -5.52 -8.45 1.39
N ASN A 43 -6.24 -8.00 2.40
CA ASN A 43 -7.59 -7.43 2.27
C ASN A 43 -7.65 -5.96 2.71
N LEU A 44 -6.49 -5.30 2.77
CA LEU A 44 -6.34 -3.85 2.94
C LEU A 44 -5.32 -3.38 1.91
N GLY A 45 -5.47 -2.15 1.45
CA GLY A 45 -4.56 -1.53 0.50
C GLY A 45 -4.91 -0.07 0.30
N GLY A 46 -4.07 0.62 -0.46
CA GLY A 46 -4.29 2.03 -0.77
C GLY A 46 -5.46 2.26 -1.71
N HIS A 47 -5.70 3.53 -2.02
CA HIS A 47 -6.84 3.95 -2.81
C HIS A 47 -6.55 5.26 -3.58
N GLY A 48 -7.39 5.60 -4.57
CA GLY A 48 -7.47 6.96 -5.09
C GLY A 48 -8.16 7.88 -4.09
N LEU A 49 -7.85 9.18 -4.14
CA LEU A 49 -8.46 10.20 -3.28
C LEU A 49 -8.39 11.58 -3.93
N GLY A 50 -9.25 12.49 -3.48
CA GLY A 50 -9.20 13.90 -3.85
C GLY A 50 -10.57 14.57 -3.81
N LYS A 51 -11.55 14.03 -4.53
CA LYS A 51 -12.94 14.49 -4.43
C LYS A 51 -13.71 13.74 -3.35
N ALA A 52 -13.41 12.45 -3.19
CA ALA A 52 -13.84 11.63 -2.07
C ALA A 52 -12.65 11.16 -1.24
N LEU A 53 -12.92 10.71 -0.01
CA LEU A 53 -11.92 10.11 0.87
C LEU A 53 -11.31 8.85 0.21
N HIS A 54 -12.16 7.98 -0.32
CA HIS A 54 -11.78 6.83 -1.15
C HIS A 54 -12.47 6.95 -2.51
N GLU A 55 -11.71 6.86 -3.59
CA GLU A 55 -12.16 6.77 -4.98
C GLU A 55 -11.22 5.85 -5.79
N GLU A 56 -11.57 5.58 -7.05
CA GLU A 56 -10.71 4.79 -7.94
C GLU A 56 -9.32 5.47 -8.13
N PRO A 57 -8.22 4.69 -8.19
CA PRO A 57 -8.18 3.23 -8.14
C PRO A 57 -8.33 2.67 -6.71
N PHE A 58 -9.28 1.76 -6.49
CA PHE A 58 -9.39 1.03 -5.21
C PHE A 58 -8.37 -0.11 -5.11
N ASP A 59 -8.15 -0.64 -3.91
CA ASP A 59 -7.37 -1.86 -3.69
C ASP A 59 -5.96 -1.77 -4.30
N LEU A 60 -5.19 -0.75 -3.93
CA LEU A 60 -3.75 -0.69 -4.21
C LEU A 60 -3.01 -1.62 -3.24
N LEU A 61 -3.15 -2.92 -3.48
CA LEU A 61 -2.77 -3.99 -2.57
C LEU A 61 -1.25 -4.10 -2.36
N ASN A 62 -0.86 -4.62 -1.20
CA ASN A 62 0.55 -4.86 -0.83
C ASN A 62 1.12 -6.19 -1.32
N TYR A 63 0.41 -6.90 -2.20
CA TYR A 63 0.85 -8.15 -2.82
C TYR A 63 0.52 -8.17 -4.31
N LYS A 64 1.06 -9.13 -5.04
CA LYS A 64 0.75 -9.29 -6.46
C LYS A 64 -0.61 -9.96 -6.64
N ASP A 65 -1.64 -9.18 -6.97
CA ASP A 65 -2.85 -9.74 -7.58
C ASP A 65 -2.61 -9.93 -9.10
N PRO A 66 -2.51 -11.16 -9.61
CA PRO A 66 -2.32 -11.41 -11.04
C PRO A 66 -3.52 -10.95 -11.88
N ASN A 67 -4.71 -10.77 -11.29
CA ASN A 67 -5.91 -10.35 -12.00
C ASN A 67 -5.99 -8.85 -12.19
N ASP A 68 -5.33 -8.05 -11.35
CA ASP A 68 -5.27 -6.60 -11.53
C ASP A 68 -4.39 -6.24 -12.74
N LYS A 69 -5.03 -5.73 -13.80
CA LYS A 69 -4.38 -5.25 -15.03
C LYS A 69 -4.30 -3.73 -15.12
N ARG A 70 -4.80 -3.02 -14.10
CA ARG A 70 -4.83 -1.56 -14.07
C ARG A 70 -3.41 -1.00 -14.01
N ARG A 71 -3.30 0.25 -14.45
CA ARG A 71 -2.05 1.01 -14.47
C ARG A 71 -2.28 2.35 -13.81
N PHE A 72 -1.26 2.86 -13.13
CA PHE A 72 -1.25 4.23 -12.63
C PHE A 72 -1.41 5.19 -13.81
N ARG A 73 -2.33 6.13 -13.68
CA ARG A 73 -2.58 7.17 -14.69
C ARG A 73 -1.91 8.46 -14.23
N LYS A 74 -1.20 9.15 -15.12
CA LYS A 74 -0.63 10.47 -14.85
C LYS A 74 -1.73 11.41 -14.34
N GLY A 75 -1.40 12.20 -13.31
CA GLY A 75 -2.29 13.18 -12.70
C GLY A 75 -3.27 12.61 -11.69
N THR A 76 -3.31 11.29 -11.48
CA THR A 76 -4.09 10.71 -10.39
C THR A 76 -3.42 10.94 -9.04
N VAL A 77 -4.23 11.12 -8.01
CA VAL A 77 -3.79 11.24 -6.62
C VAL A 77 -4.17 9.94 -5.91
N VAL A 78 -3.18 9.31 -5.29
CA VAL A 78 -3.35 8.00 -4.65
C VAL A 78 -2.68 7.97 -3.28
N ALA A 79 -3.29 7.26 -2.35
CA ALA A 79 -2.68 6.81 -1.11
C ALA A 79 -1.96 5.50 -1.42
N ILE A 80 -0.66 5.45 -1.14
CA ILE A 80 0.07 4.19 -1.10
C ILE A 80 0.42 3.95 0.35
N GLU A 81 -0.02 2.81 0.85
CA GLU A 81 0.14 2.44 2.24
C GLU A 81 0.58 0.99 2.34
N THR A 82 1.42 0.70 3.33
CA THR A 82 1.92 -0.64 3.60
C THR A 82 1.26 -1.21 4.84
N PHE A 83 0.71 -2.41 4.77
CA PHE A 83 0.23 -3.15 5.94
C PHE A 83 1.14 -4.36 6.19
N ILE A 84 2.20 -4.14 6.97
CA ILE A 84 3.20 -5.17 7.30
C ILE A 84 2.80 -5.88 8.60
N ASN A 85 2.89 -7.21 8.63
CA ASN A 85 2.52 -8.00 9.78
C ASN A 85 3.53 -9.12 10.07
N THR A 86 3.59 -9.56 11.33
CA THR A 86 4.45 -10.67 11.77
C THR A 86 3.85 -12.06 11.59
N HIS A 87 2.53 -12.21 11.57
CA HIS A 87 1.84 -13.52 11.62
C HIS A 87 0.59 -13.60 10.73
N SER A 88 -0.13 -12.50 10.58
CA SER A 88 -1.41 -12.43 9.89
C SER A 88 -1.26 -12.00 8.43
N THR A 89 -2.20 -12.45 7.60
CA THR A 89 -2.34 -12.00 6.20
C THR A 89 -3.71 -11.41 5.91
N LEU A 90 -4.62 -11.44 6.89
CA LEU A 90 -5.94 -10.84 6.80
C LEU A 90 -6.19 -9.97 8.03
N ALA A 91 -6.84 -8.85 7.83
CA ALA A 91 -7.41 -8.00 8.86
C ALA A 91 -8.90 -8.34 9.03
N ILE A 92 -9.35 -8.52 10.27
CA ILE A 92 -10.71 -8.90 10.62
C ILE A 92 -11.32 -7.77 11.44
N GLU A 93 -12.45 -7.25 10.97
CA GLU A 93 -13.24 -6.24 11.70
C GLU A 93 -13.79 -6.83 12.99
N GLN A 94 -13.72 -6.03 14.06
CA GLN A 94 -14.25 -6.40 15.37
C GLN A 94 -15.68 -5.89 15.56
N ALA A 95 -16.30 -6.31 16.66
CA ALA A 95 -17.71 -5.98 16.96
C ALA A 95 -17.99 -4.48 17.12
N ASP A 96 -16.97 -3.64 17.26
CA ASP A 96 -17.11 -2.19 17.30
C ASP A 96 -17.30 -1.55 15.90
N GLY A 97 -17.15 -2.33 14.83
CA GLY A 97 -17.31 -1.87 13.45
C GLY A 97 -16.16 -1.04 12.90
N PHE A 98 -15.03 -0.95 13.62
CA PHE A 98 -13.89 -0.12 13.22
C PHE A 98 -12.55 -0.80 13.44
N THR A 99 -12.36 -1.49 14.57
CA THR A 99 -11.07 -2.07 14.91
C THR A 99 -10.77 -3.24 13.98
N LEU A 100 -9.57 -3.25 13.41
CA LEU A 100 -9.07 -4.32 12.55
C LEU A 100 -7.96 -5.09 13.25
N LEU A 101 -8.19 -6.38 13.53
CA LEU A 101 -7.20 -7.27 14.12
C LEU A 101 -6.67 -8.27 13.09
N GLY A 102 -5.39 -8.65 13.21
CA GLY A 102 -4.82 -9.71 12.40
C GLY A 102 -5.50 -11.05 12.69
N ASN A 103 -5.86 -11.81 11.65
CA ASN A 103 -6.56 -13.09 11.76
C ASN A 103 -5.80 -14.19 12.54
N LYS A 104 -4.50 -14.01 12.74
CA LYS A 104 -3.61 -14.86 13.57
C LYS A 104 -2.90 -14.05 14.66
N GLY A 105 -3.37 -12.84 14.95
CA GLY A 105 -2.71 -11.89 15.83
C GLY A 105 -1.39 -11.35 15.26
N GLY A 106 -0.43 -11.10 16.14
CA GLY A 106 0.87 -10.52 15.78
C GLY A 106 0.86 -9.00 15.72
N PHE A 107 2.06 -8.42 15.70
CA PHE A 107 2.24 -6.98 15.53
C PHE A 107 1.99 -6.57 14.07
N ALA A 108 1.36 -5.41 13.90
CA ALA A 108 1.16 -4.75 12.62
C ALA A 108 1.86 -3.37 12.61
N VAL A 109 2.37 -2.96 11.47
CA VAL A 109 2.80 -1.58 11.21
C VAL A 109 2.18 -1.14 9.90
N GLN A 110 1.62 0.08 9.93
CA GLN A 110 1.19 0.80 8.75
C GLN A 110 2.01 2.08 8.58
N HIS A 111 2.33 2.41 7.34
CA HIS A 111 2.76 3.75 6.92
C HIS A 111 2.08 4.06 5.60
N GLU A 112 1.78 5.33 5.38
CA GLU A 112 1.10 5.84 4.21
C GLU A 112 1.72 7.14 3.70
N HIS A 113 1.66 7.32 2.39
CA HIS A 113 1.77 8.64 1.79
C HIS A 113 0.71 8.82 0.70
N THR A 114 0.14 10.02 0.66
CA THR A 114 -0.57 10.55 -0.50
C THR A 114 0.42 11.10 -1.52
N LEU A 115 0.25 10.74 -2.80
CA LEU A 115 1.09 11.20 -3.90
C LEU A 115 0.30 11.55 -5.17
N VAL A 116 0.85 12.50 -5.93
CA VAL A 116 0.45 12.77 -7.32
C VAL A 116 1.31 11.92 -8.25
N VAL A 117 0.67 11.09 -9.07
CA VAL A 117 1.35 10.31 -10.11
C VAL A 117 1.79 11.24 -11.24
N THR A 118 3.07 11.23 -11.58
CA THR A 118 3.63 11.98 -12.71
C THR A 118 4.12 11.01 -13.80
N ASP A 119 4.68 11.54 -14.90
CA ASP A 119 5.40 10.70 -15.88
C ASP A 119 6.79 10.27 -15.39
N ASP A 120 7.32 10.94 -14.37
CA ASP A 120 8.61 10.70 -13.73
C ASP A 120 8.40 10.21 -12.28
N LYS A 121 9.21 10.69 -11.33
CA LYS A 121 9.00 10.41 -9.91
C LYS A 121 7.71 11.08 -9.43
N PRO A 122 6.91 10.39 -8.60
CA PRO A 122 5.68 10.96 -8.07
C PRO A 122 6.01 12.07 -7.07
N ILE A 123 5.07 13.00 -6.89
CA ILE A 123 5.18 14.06 -5.88
C ILE A 123 4.51 13.56 -4.61
N ILE A 124 5.25 13.50 -3.50
CA ILE A 124 4.70 13.13 -2.19
C ILE A 124 4.09 14.38 -1.56
N LEU A 125 2.78 14.36 -1.30
CA LEU A 125 2.04 15.50 -0.74
C LEU A 125 2.07 15.57 0.79
N THR A 126 2.47 14.47 1.43
CA THR A 126 2.41 14.27 2.89
C THR A 126 3.81 14.02 3.46
N ALA A 127 4.84 14.51 2.78
CA ALA A 127 6.20 14.47 3.29
C ALA A 127 6.30 15.36 4.54
N VAL A 128 7.15 14.97 5.49
CA VAL A 128 7.51 15.82 6.62
C VAL A 128 8.64 16.74 6.15
N ASP A 129 8.52 18.03 6.45
CA ASP A 129 9.56 19.05 6.20
C ASP A 129 10.83 18.80 7.05
#